data_AF-A0A433SUL6-F1
#
_entry.id   AF-A0A433SUL6-F1
#
_cell.length_a   1.000
_cell.length_b   1.000
_cell.length_c   1.000
_cell.angle_alpha   90.00
_cell.angle_beta   90.00
_cell.angle_gamma   90.00
#
_symmetry.space_group_name_H-M   'P 1'
#
loop_
_entity.id
_entity.type
_entity.pdbx_description
1 polymer ?
#
loop_
_entity_poly.entity_id
_entity_poly.type
_entity_poly.pdbx_seq_one_letter_code
_entity_poly.pdbx_strand_id
1 'polypeptide(L)'
;MADVCSLRSVEKSQCIYVCVLLLVLTSFASGLDTCIEVKSAISQKGLDENEVPVKAISGSDLAICPHSESCCTQTLENQLTLHGRKEHTAQLNKTFNLIQRTFIHRRRKFDEFFKDLITHAAQGLDEMFLETYGVLYRQNDHIFGALFNQLRLYYGGEDMNLMSVMQHFFDNLLIKMFQLINNLQVTDDRYMRCLTDNMDKLKPFGDVPTKLGTHVQRAFIAARTFVQGLAVGSRVVA
;
A
#
# COMPACT_ATOMS: atom_id res chain seq x y z
N MET A 1 9.05 13.37 -76.62
CA MET A 1 9.35 13.19 -78.06
C MET A 1 9.63 11.70 -78.22
N ALA A 2 8.79 10.85 -78.80
CA ALA A 2 7.66 10.93 -79.74
C ALA A 2 6.93 9.55 -79.61
N ASP A 3 5.66 9.30 -79.90
CA ASP A 3 4.52 10.04 -80.41
C ASP A 3 3.26 9.33 -79.90
N VAL A 4 2.23 10.12 -79.60
CA VAL A 4 0.89 9.67 -79.23
C VAL A 4 0.08 9.37 -80.49
N CYS A 5 -0.78 8.34 -80.41
CA CYS A 5 -1.87 7.96 -81.33
C CYS A 5 -1.52 7.12 -82.57
N SER A 6 -1.97 5.86 -82.58
CA SER A 6 -3.16 5.45 -83.37
C SER A 6 -3.32 3.92 -83.42
N LEU A 7 -4.41 3.39 -82.85
CA LEU A 7 -5.14 2.13 -83.18
C LEU A 7 -6.15 1.90 -82.03
N ARG A 8 -7.23 2.68 -81.96
CA ARG A 8 -8.55 2.48 -82.59
C ARG A 8 -9.32 1.26 -82.02
N SER A 9 -10.39 1.57 -81.30
CA SER A 9 -11.50 0.73 -80.78
C SER A 9 -11.38 0.11 -79.38
N VAL A 10 -10.85 0.85 -78.41
CA VAL A 10 -11.19 0.62 -76.99
C VAL A 10 -12.40 1.51 -76.67
N GLU A 11 -13.51 0.92 -76.23
CA GLU A 11 -14.74 1.65 -75.92
C GLU A 11 -14.47 2.81 -74.94
N LYS A 12 -15.06 3.99 -75.21
CA LYS A 12 -14.91 5.20 -74.39
C LYS A 12 -15.12 4.96 -72.88
N SER A 13 -15.91 3.94 -72.52
CA SER A 13 -16.16 3.53 -71.14
C SER A 13 -14.91 2.99 -70.43
N GLN A 14 -14.07 2.21 -71.11
CA GLN A 14 -12.85 1.63 -70.52
C GLN A 14 -11.75 2.67 -70.28
N CYS A 15 -11.61 3.69 -71.15
CA CYS A 15 -10.70 4.82 -70.89
C CYS A 15 -11.12 5.64 -69.66
N ILE A 16 -12.42 5.83 -69.43
CA ILE A 16 -12.92 6.55 -68.25
C ILE A 16 -12.61 5.77 -66.99
N TYR A 17 -12.84 4.46 -66.98
CA TYR A 17 -12.50 3.61 -65.83
C TYR A 17 -11.00 3.63 -65.51
N VAL A 18 -10.13 3.55 -66.52
CA VAL A 18 -8.67 3.60 -66.32
C VAL A 18 -8.21 4.98 -65.82
N CYS A 19 -8.75 6.08 -66.38
CA CYS A 19 -8.44 7.42 -65.90
C CYS A 19 -8.96 7.68 -64.47
N VAL A 20 -10.15 7.19 -64.14
CA VAL A 20 -10.71 7.31 -62.77
C VAL A 20 -9.93 6.44 -61.79
N LEU A 21 -9.54 5.21 -62.16
CA LEU A 21 -8.67 4.37 -61.31
C LEU A 21 -7.30 5.02 -61.09
N LEU A 22 -6.69 5.59 -62.13
CA LEU A 22 -5.42 6.32 -62.00
C LEU A 22 -5.56 7.56 -61.12
N LEU A 23 -6.63 8.34 -61.26
CA LEU A 23 -6.90 9.51 -60.40
C LEU A 23 -7.15 9.12 -58.93
N VAL A 24 -7.90 8.04 -58.69
CA VAL A 24 -8.17 7.51 -57.33
C VAL A 24 -6.90 6.93 -56.69
N LEU A 25 -6.04 6.26 -57.47
CA LEU A 25 -4.75 5.76 -56.98
C LEU A 25 -3.77 6.92 -56.68
N THR A 26 -3.78 8.00 -57.47
CA THR A 26 -2.95 9.18 -57.19
C THR A 26 -3.40 9.99 -55.97
N SER A 27 -4.70 9.97 -55.65
CA SER A 27 -5.25 10.70 -54.49
C SER A 27 -5.07 9.94 -53.16
N PHE A 28 -4.86 8.62 -53.20
CA PHE A 28 -4.46 7.83 -52.03
C PHE A 28 -2.95 7.91 -51.72
N ALA A 29 -2.10 8.27 -52.69
CA ALA A 29 -0.65 8.36 -52.50
C ALA A 29 -0.18 9.72 -51.95
N SER A 30 -0.99 10.77 -52.07
CA SER A 30 -0.62 12.14 -51.66
C SER A 30 -0.63 12.41 -50.15
N GLY A 31 -0.99 11.43 -49.32
CA GLY A 31 -1.00 11.56 -47.85
C GLY A 31 0.29 11.14 -47.16
N LEU A 32 1.24 10.52 -47.86
CA LEU A 32 2.43 9.92 -47.23
C LEU A 32 3.68 10.84 -47.24
N ASP A 33 3.71 11.84 -48.11
CA ASP A 33 4.91 12.65 -48.34
C ASP A 33 5.01 13.91 -47.47
N THR A 34 3.92 14.38 -46.85
CA THR A 34 3.90 15.67 -46.12
C THR A 34 3.68 15.46 -44.62
N CYS A 35 4.60 15.96 -43.80
CA CYS A 35 4.59 15.77 -42.33
C CYS A 35 3.71 16.79 -41.57
N ILE A 36 2.69 17.35 -42.22
CA ILE A 36 1.87 18.44 -41.68
C ILE A 36 1.08 17.98 -40.44
N GLU A 37 0.54 16.75 -40.47
CA GLU A 37 -0.19 16.17 -39.33
C GLU A 37 0.72 15.93 -38.12
N VAL A 38 1.94 15.41 -38.37
CA VAL A 38 2.95 15.22 -37.33
C VAL A 38 3.33 16.57 -36.72
N LYS A 39 3.54 17.60 -37.54
CA LYS A 39 3.84 18.95 -37.07
C LYS A 39 2.77 19.48 -36.11
N SER A 40 1.48 19.30 -36.46
CA SER A 40 0.37 19.68 -35.59
C SER A 40 0.39 18.91 -34.26
N ALA A 41 0.62 17.60 -34.29
CA ALA A 41 0.65 16.75 -33.08
C ALA A 41 1.81 17.10 -32.14
N ILE A 42 2.99 17.43 -32.68
CA ILE A 42 4.17 17.87 -31.91
C ILE A 42 3.91 19.23 -31.25
N SER A 43 3.33 20.17 -31.99
CA SER A 43 2.95 21.50 -31.48
C SER A 43 1.94 21.40 -30.34
N GLN A 44 0.93 20.53 -30.45
CA GLN A 44 -0.04 20.26 -29.37
C GLN A 44 0.60 19.69 -28.09
N LYS A 45 1.73 18.97 -28.21
CA LYS A 45 2.51 18.46 -27.08
C LYS A 45 3.46 19.50 -26.48
N GLY A 46 3.51 20.72 -27.04
CA GLY A 46 4.40 21.79 -26.62
C GLY A 46 5.88 21.51 -26.93
N LEU A 47 6.14 20.68 -27.93
CA LEU A 47 7.48 20.37 -28.43
C LEU A 47 7.81 21.25 -29.64
N ASP A 48 9.10 21.36 -29.98
CA ASP A 48 9.55 22.26 -31.05
C ASP A 48 9.10 21.75 -32.43
N GLU A 49 8.17 22.46 -33.04
CA GLU A 49 7.63 22.14 -34.36
C GLU A 49 8.60 22.43 -35.51
N ASN A 50 9.69 23.17 -35.25
CA ASN A 50 10.72 23.46 -36.25
C ASN A 50 11.61 22.24 -36.53
N GLU A 51 11.64 21.28 -35.61
CA GLU A 51 12.35 20.01 -35.76
C GLU A 51 11.59 19.00 -36.64
N VAL A 52 10.40 19.35 -37.13
CA VAL A 52 9.59 18.51 -38.04
C VAL A 52 9.90 18.91 -39.49
N PRO A 53 10.42 17.98 -40.33
CA PRO A 53 10.70 18.27 -41.73
C PRO A 53 9.39 18.48 -42.50
N VAL A 54 9.42 19.26 -43.59
CA VAL A 54 8.21 19.53 -44.40
C VAL A 54 7.73 18.27 -45.13
N LYS A 55 8.67 17.37 -45.48
CA LYS A 55 8.42 16.08 -46.14
C LYS A 55 9.12 14.94 -45.41
N ALA A 56 8.69 13.71 -45.65
CA ALA A 56 9.33 12.52 -45.10
C ALA A 56 10.82 12.44 -45.52
N ILE A 57 11.68 12.07 -44.57
CA ILE A 57 13.12 11.89 -44.75
C ILE A 57 13.52 10.44 -44.45
N SER A 58 14.75 10.03 -44.81
CA SER A 58 15.27 8.70 -44.43
C SER A 58 15.27 8.54 -42.92
N GLY A 59 14.68 7.45 -42.43
CA GLY A 59 14.67 7.09 -41.00
C GLY A 59 15.83 6.19 -40.58
N SER A 60 16.82 5.93 -41.45
CA SER A 60 17.99 5.08 -41.17
C SER A 60 18.79 5.48 -39.93
N ASP A 61 18.74 6.78 -39.57
CA ASP A 61 19.55 7.37 -38.51
C ASP A 61 18.80 7.42 -37.17
N LEU A 62 17.57 6.90 -37.13
CA LEU A 62 16.72 6.83 -35.95
C LEU A 62 17.06 5.59 -35.11
N ALA A 63 17.13 5.77 -33.79
CA ALA A 63 17.59 4.73 -32.87
C ALA A 63 16.45 3.85 -32.33
N ILE A 64 15.22 4.36 -32.31
CA ILE A 64 14.06 3.71 -31.66
C ILE A 64 12.98 3.38 -32.69
N CYS A 65 12.70 4.31 -33.60
CA CYS A 65 11.67 4.14 -34.63
C CYS A 65 12.22 3.33 -35.84
N PRO A 66 11.61 2.19 -36.22
CA PRO A 66 12.19 1.25 -37.19
C PRO A 66 11.90 1.57 -38.68
N HIS A 67 11.48 2.78 -39.03
CA HIS A 67 10.94 3.09 -40.36
C HIS A 67 12.01 3.57 -41.35
N SER A 68 11.90 3.14 -42.61
CA SER A 68 12.79 3.57 -43.70
C SER A 68 12.58 5.03 -44.12
N GLU A 69 11.34 5.52 -44.04
CA GLU A 69 10.98 6.92 -44.24
C GLU A 69 10.20 7.42 -43.01
N SER A 70 10.53 8.62 -42.53
CA SER A 70 10.03 9.15 -41.27
C SER A 70 9.87 10.67 -41.32
N CYS A 71 8.91 11.17 -40.55
CA CYS A 71 8.71 12.60 -40.27
C CYS A 71 9.42 13.05 -38.99
N CYS A 72 10.29 12.22 -38.43
CA CYS A 72 11.07 12.54 -37.24
C CYS A 72 12.55 12.72 -37.59
N THR A 73 13.13 13.84 -37.16
CA THR A 73 14.59 13.99 -37.08
C THR A 73 15.12 13.27 -35.84
N GLN A 74 16.44 13.04 -35.79
CA GLN A 74 17.08 12.46 -34.61
C GLN A 74 16.90 13.34 -33.36
N THR A 75 16.93 14.67 -33.51
CA THR A 75 16.66 15.61 -32.41
C THR A 75 15.23 15.46 -31.91
N LEU A 76 14.26 15.39 -32.81
CA LEU A 76 12.85 15.21 -32.45
C LEU A 76 12.60 13.85 -31.79
N GLU A 77 13.22 12.78 -32.28
CA GLU A 77 13.15 11.43 -31.67
C GLU A 77 13.69 11.46 -30.22
N ASN A 78 14.82 12.13 -29.99
CA ASN A 78 15.37 12.30 -28.64
C ASN A 78 14.45 13.12 -27.73
N GLN A 79 13.86 14.22 -28.21
CA GLN A 79 12.90 15.02 -27.44
C GLN A 79 11.63 14.23 -27.10
N LEU A 80 11.07 13.49 -28.07
CA LEU A 80 9.92 12.63 -27.86
C LEU A 80 10.22 11.51 -26.86
N THR A 81 11.41 10.93 -26.92
CA THR A 81 11.86 9.92 -25.97
C THR A 81 11.95 10.47 -24.55
N LEU A 82 12.55 11.65 -24.38
CA LEU A 82 12.63 12.33 -23.09
C LEU A 82 11.24 12.71 -22.57
N HIS A 83 10.37 13.22 -23.44
CA HIS A 83 8.99 13.58 -23.11
C HIS A 83 8.18 12.35 -22.67
N GLY A 84 8.23 11.27 -23.45
CA GLY A 84 7.56 10.01 -23.13
C GLY A 84 8.05 9.40 -21.82
N ARG A 85 9.37 9.41 -21.58
CA ARG A 85 9.95 8.97 -20.31
C ARG A 85 9.46 9.82 -19.14
N LYS A 86 9.41 11.15 -19.30
CA LYS A 86 8.92 12.08 -18.28
C LYS A 86 7.44 11.85 -17.97
N GLU A 87 6.61 11.74 -18.99
CA GLU A 87 5.16 11.50 -18.84
C GLU A 87 4.90 10.15 -18.15
N HIS A 88 5.54 9.08 -18.62
CA HIS A 88 5.43 7.75 -18.03
C HIS A 88 5.89 7.75 -16.56
N THR A 89 7.04 8.38 -16.27
CA THR A 89 7.54 8.50 -14.88
C THR A 89 6.56 9.30 -14.00
N ALA A 90 5.95 10.36 -14.53
CA ALA A 90 4.94 11.13 -13.81
C ALA A 90 3.68 10.31 -13.50
N GLN A 91 3.21 9.49 -14.45
CA GLN A 91 2.07 8.59 -14.25
C GLN A 91 2.38 7.49 -13.21
N LEU A 92 3.58 6.90 -13.27
CA LEU A 92 4.05 5.94 -12.26
C LEU A 92 4.11 6.57 -10.88
N ASN A 93 4.74 7.74 -10.76
CA ASN A 93 4.85 8.46 -9.50
C ASN A 93 3.48 8.79 -8.91
N LYS A 94 2.50 9.19 -9.74
CA LYS A 94 1.12 9.43 -9.27
C LYS A 94 0.50 8.17 -8.66
N THR A 95 0.71 7.02 -9.29
CA THR A 95 0.20 5.73 -8.83
C THR A 95 0.90 5.29 -7.53
N PHE A 96 2.23 5.36 -7.46
CA PHE A 96 2.97 5.03 -6.25
C PHE A 96 2.63 5.94 -5.08
N ASN A 97 2.50 7.25 -5.32
CA ASN A 97 2.06 8.20 -4.29
C ASN A 97 0.68 7.85 -3.71
N LEU A 98 -0.27 7.39 -4.54
CA LEU A 98 -1.58 6.95 -4.07
C LEU A 98 -1.49 5.72 -3.16
N ILE A 99 -0.68 4.73 -3.56
CA ILE A 99 -0.45 3.50 -2.80
C ILE A 99 0.23 3.83 -1.47
N GLN A 100 1.28 4.66 -1.49
CA GLN A 100 1.99 5.11 -0.29
C GLN A 100 1.04 5.80 0.70
N ARG A 101 0.22 6.74 0.22
CA ARG A 101 -0.81 7.42 1.04
C ARG A 101 -1.79 6.43 1.65
N THR A 102 -2.17 5.39 0.91
CA THR A 102 -3.05 4.34 1.40
C THR A 102 -2.40 3.55 2.53
N PHE A 103 -1.14 3.13 2.39
CA PHE A 103 -0.41 2.48 3.49
C PHE A 103 -0.33 3.36 4.74
N ILE A 104 0.03 4.64 4.59
CA ILE A 104 0.11 5.58 5.71
C ILE A 104 -1.24 5.74 6.39
N HIS A 105 -2.31 5.90 5.62
CA HIS A 105 -3.66 6.07 6.15
C HIS A 105 -4.15 4.82 6.88
N ARG A 106 -4.00 3.64 6.28
CA ARG A 106 -4.40 2.36 6.88
C ARG A 106 -3.63 2.08 8.16
N ARG A 107 -2.32 2.36 8.16
CA ARG A 107 -1.46 2.23 9.35
C ARG A 107 -2.00 3.09 10.49
N ARG A 108 -2.24 4.38 10.23
CA ARG A 108 -2.74 5.32 11.23
C ARG A 108 -4.09 4.87 11.77
N LYS A 109 -5.02 4.46 10.90
CA LYS A 109 -6.37 4.06 11.31
C LYS A 109 -6.39 2.79 12.15
N PHE A 110 -5.58 1.79 11.78
CA PHE A 110 -5.46 0.59 12.58
C PHE A 110 -4.77 0.86 13.93
N ASP A 111 -3.74 1.72 13.93
CA ASP A 111 -3.02 2.08 15.16
C ASP A 111 -3.93 2.81 16.17
N GLU A 112 -4.71 3.77 15.69
CA GLU A 112 -5.75 4.47 16.46
C GLU A 112 -6.76 3.46 17.03
N PHE A 113 -7.35 2.62 16.17
CA PHE A 113 -8.31 1.60 16.57
C PHE A 113 -7.78 0.67 17.67
N PHE A 114 -6.55 0.15 17.54
CA PHE A 114 -6.04 -0.82 18.51
C PHE A 114 -5.70 -0.17 19.85
N LYS A 115 -5.18 1.07 19.85
CA LYS A 115 -4.96 1.86 21.07
C LYS A 115 -6.27 2.17 21.80
N ASP A 116 -7.30 2.53 21.03
CA ASP A 116 -8.64 2.75 21.57
C ASP A 116 -9.21 1.47 22.14
N LEU A 117 -9.05 0.33 21.46
CA LEU A 117 -9.51 -0.97 21.95
C LEU A 117 -8.90 -1.32 23.31
N ILE A 118 -7.59 -1.11 23.51
CA ILE A 118 -6.92 -1.32 24.80
C ILE A 118 -7.52 -0.40 25.88
N THR A 119 -7.79 0.86 25.52
CA THR A 119 -8.33 1.86 26.45
C THR A 119 -9.76 1.53 26.86
N HIS A 120 -10.62 1.19 25.90
CA HIS A 120 -12.00 0.79 26.17
C HIS A 120 -12.07 -0.53 26.95
N ALA A 121 -11.17 -1.49 26.68
CA ALA A 121 -11.10 -2.72 27.47
C ALA A 121 -10.71 -2.44 28.93
N ALA A 122 -9.79 -1.50 29.18
CA ALA A 122 -9.42 -1.08 30.53
C ALA A 122 -10.60 -0.39 31.25
N GLN A 123 -11.28 0.53 30.57
CA GLN A 123 -12.44 1.25 31.12
C GLN A 123 -13.61 0.31 31.40
N GLY A 124 -13.94 -0.58 30.47
CA GLY A 124 -15.03 -1.54 30.64
C GLY A 124 -14.76 -2.53 31.77
N LEU A 125 -13.49 -2.94 31.97
CA LEU A 125 -13.11 -3.73 33.14
C LEU A 125 -13.29 -2.93 34.42
N ASP A 126 -12.81 -1.68 34.45
CA ASP A 126 -12.89 -0.79 35.62
C ASP A 126 -14.34 -0.54 36.05
N GLU A 127 -15.22 -0.19 35.11
CA GLU A 127 -16.66 0.02 35.36
C GLU A 127 -17.32 -1.26 35.92
N MET A 128 -17.14 -2.40 35.24
CA MET A 128 -17.78 -3.65 35.64
C MET A 128 -17.27 -4.15 37.00
N PHE A 129 -15.98 -4.03 37.26
CA PHE A 129 -15.39 -4.48 38.53
C PHE A 129 -15.71 -3.53 39.67
N LEU A 130 -15.80 -2.23 39.40
CA LEU A 130 -16.25 -1.27 40.39
C LEU A 130 -17.72 -1.50 40.77
N GLU A 131 -18.59 -1.79 39.80
CA GLU A 131 -19.99 -2.13 40.05
C GLU A 131 -20.13 -3.42 40.87
N THR A 132 -19.35 -4.45 40.55
CA THR A 132 -19.46 -5.78 41.17
C THR A 132 -18.78 -5.86 42.55
N TYR A 133 -17.59 -5.29 42.69
CA TYR A 133 -16.73 -5.46 43.88
C TYR A 133 -16.52 -4.17 44.68
N GLY A 134 -16.94 -3.02 44.16
CA GLY A 134 -16.94 -1.74 44.88
C GLY A 134 -15.57 -1.36 45.45
N VAL A 135 -15.55 -1.08 46.75
CA VAL A 135 -14.35 -0.61 47.47
C VAL A 135 -13.21 -1.63 47.42
N LEU A 136 -13.53 -2.93 47.40
CA LEU A 136 -12.52 -3.99 47.34
C LEU A 136 -11.67 -3.90 46.08
N TYR A 137 -12.32 -3.65 44.95
CA TYR A 137 -11.65 -3.41 43.68
C TYR A 137 -10.89 -2.09 43.70
N ARG A 138 -11.54 -0.98 44.11
CA ARG A 138 -10.93 0.35 44.12
C ARG A 138 -9.62 0.41 44.93
N GLN A 139 -9.50 -0.35 46.01
CA GLN A 139 -8.26 -0.40 46.81
C GLN A 139 -7.12 -1.18 46.13
N ASN A 140 -7.41 -1.98 45.09
CA ASN A 140 -6.48 -2.89 44.44
C ASN A 140 -6.47 -2.73 42.90
N ASP A 141 -7.05 -1.66 42.39
CA ASP A 141 -7.19 -1.32 40.97
C ASP A 141 -5.84 -1.23 40.25
N HIS A 142 -4.79 -0.80 40.97
CA HIS A 142 -3.42 -0.71 40.48
C HIS A 142 -2.89 -2.03 39.89
N ILE A 143 -3.37 -3.20 40.33
CA ILE A 143 -2.99 -4.50 39.76
C ILE A 143 -3.42 -4.60 38.29
N PHE A 144 -4.66 -4.17 38.00
CA PHE A 144 -5.22 -4.16 36.65
C PHE A 144 -4.64 -3.01 35.83
N GLY A 145 -4.48 -1.83 36.44
CA GLY A 145 -3.82 -0.68 35.81
C GLY A 145 -2.40 -0.99 35.33
N ALA A 146 -1.62 -1.73 36.14
CA ALA A 146 -0.28 -2.18 35.78
C ALA A 146 -0.30 -3.13 34.57
N LEU A 147 -1.24 -4.08 34.52
CA LEU A 147 -1.40 -4.98 33.37
C LEU A 147 -1.68 -4.18 32.08
N PHE A 148 -2.69 -3.30 32.08
CA PHE A 148 -3.02 -2.51 30.89
C PHE A 148 -1.89 -1.57 30.48
N ASN A 149 -1.12 -1.05 31.44
CA ASN A 149 0.07 -0.27 31.13
C ASN A 149 1.12 -1.13 30.39
N GLN A 150 1.45 -2.32 30.88
CA GLN A 150 2.38 -3.24 30.22
C GLN A 150 1.90 -3.62 28.80
N LEU A 151 0.59 -3.84 28.61
CA LEU A 151 0.01 -4.10 27.29
C LEU A 151 0.19 -2.92 26.33
N ARG A 152 -0.01 -1.67 26.81
CA ARG A 152 0.24 -0.46 26.01
C ARG A 152 1.71 -0.31 25.64
N LEU A 153 2.62 -0.57 26.58
CA LEU A 153 4.06 -0.51 26.35
C LEU A 153 4.52 -1.55 25.33
N TYR A 154 4.07 -2.80 25.46
CA TYR A 154 4.34 -3.86 24.48
C TYR A 154 3.88 -3.46 23.07
N TYR A 155 2.65 -2.95 22.96
CA TYR A 155 2.11 -2.50 21.67
C TYR A 155 2.90 -1.28 21.13
N GLY A 156 3.32 -0.37 22.01
CA GLY A 156 4.12 0.80 21.71
C GLY A 156 5.54 0.50 21.21
N GLY A 157 6.02 -0.73 21.42
CA GLY A 157 7.29 -1.19 20.86
C GLY A 157 8.26 -1.78 21.88
N GLU A 158 7.94 -1.75 23.17
CA GLU A 158 8.80 -2.35 24.19
C GLU A 158 8.93 -3.87 23.98
N ASP A 159 10.12 -4.38 24.24
CA ASP A 159 10.42 -5.80 24.14
C ASP A 159 10.15 -6.47 25.49
N MET A 160 9.10 -7.29 25.54
CA MET A 160 8.70 -8.03 26.72
C MET A 160 7.94 -9.29 26.33
N ASN A 161 8.03 -10.31 27.16
CA ASN A 161 7.27 -11.54 26.99
C ASN A 161 5.86 -11.36 27.58
N LEU A 162 4.85 -11.22 26.71
CA LEU A 162 3.46 -11.08 27.14
C LEU A 162 2.94 -12.26 27.98
N MET A 163 3.44 -13.48 27.78
CA MET A 163 3.06 -14.60 28.65
C MET A 163 3.58 -14.40 30.06
N SER A 164 4.81 -13.88 30.21
CA SER A 164 5.37 -13.55 31.52
C SER A 164 4.63 -12.39 32.19
N VAL A 165 4.21 -11.37 31.42
CA VAL A 165 3.37 -10.27 31.92
C VAL A 165 2.04 -10.80 32.45
N MET A 166 1.38 -11.68 31.69
CA MET A 166 0.10 -12.28 32.08
C MET A 166 0.27 -13.18 33.30
N GLN A 167 1.34 -14.00 33.35
CA GLN A 167 1.66 -14.83 34.51
C GLN A 167 1.83 -13.97 35.77
N HIS A 168 2.66 -12.93 35.70
CA HIS A 168 2.91 -12.04 36.83
C HIS A 168 1.63 -11.33 37.32
N PHE A 169 0.74 -10.95 36.39
CA PHE A 169 -0.57 -10.41 36.75
C PHE A 169 -1.40 -11.41 37.57
N PHE A 170 -1.50 -12.67 37.12
CA PHE A 170 -2.28 -13.68 37.84
C PHE A 170 -1.65 -14.10 39.16
N ASP A 171 -0.32 -14.13 39.26
CA ASP A 171 0.40 -14.39 40.52
C ASP A 171 0.07 -13.30 41.56
N ASN A 172 0.17 -12.02 41.17
CA ASN A 172 -0.17 -10.89 42.04
C ASN A 172 -1.65 -10.89 42.43
N LEU A 173 -2.53 -11.22 41.47
CA LEU A 173 -3.97 -11.33 41.72
C LEU A 173 -4.28 -12.45 42.71
N LEU A 174 -3.63 -13.61 42.59
CA LEU A 174 -3.78 -14.73 43.51
C LEU A 174 -3.37 -14.36 44.93
N ILE A 175 -2.19 -13.76 45.09
CA ILE A 175 -1.69 -13.29 46.40
C ILE A 175 -2.73 -12.37 47.04
N LYS A 176 -3.21 -11.38 46.28
CA LYS A 176 -4.17 -10.40 46.80
C LYS A 176 -5.52 -11.05 47.18
N MET A 177 -6.07 -11.90 46.31
CA MET A 177 -7.32 -12.60 46.61
C MET A 177 -7.18 -13.51 47.82
N PHE A 178 -6.06 -14.23 47.95
CA PHE A 178 -5.81 -15.09 49.10
C PHE A 178 -5.77 -14.30 50.41
N GLN A 179 -5.07 -13.16 50.44
CA GLN A 179 -5.01 -12.26 51.59
C GLN A 179 -6.39 -11.71 52.00
N LEU A 180 -7.23 -11.38 51.00
CA LEU A 180 -8.57 -10.84 51.24
C LEU A 180 -9.54 -11.89 51.77
N ILE A 181 -9.42 -13.14 51.34
CA ILE A 181 -10.29 -14.25 51.76
C ILE A 181 -9.86 -14.79 53.12
N ASN A 182 -8.55 -14.96 53.33
CA ASN A 182 -7.98 -15.61 54.51
C ASN A 182 -7.28 -14.58 55.39
N ASN A 183 -8.05 -13.81 56.17
CA ASN A 183 -7.59 -12.82 57.15
C ASN A 183 -6.72 -13.40 58.30
N LEU A 184 -6.04 -14.53 58.10
CA LEU A 184 -5.13 -15.16 59.03
C LEU A 184 -3.82 -14.37 59.08
N GLN A 185 -3.43 -14.06 60.32
CA GLN A 185 -2.40 -13.10 60.74
C GLN A 185 -0.95 -13.38 60.26
N VAL A 186 -0.68 -14.43 59.48
CA VAL A 186 0.68 -14.70 58.97
C VAL A 186 0.65 -15.15 57.52
N THR A 187 0.62 -14.17 56.64
CA THR A 187 0.94 -14.29 55.22
C THR A 187 2.41 -13.94 55.01
N ASP A 188 3.31 -14.77 55.53
CA ASP A 188 4.76 -14.64 55.29
C ASP A 188 5.06 -14.72 53.77
N ASP A 189 5.98 -13.89 53.29
CA ASP A 189 6.49 -13.88 51.90
C ASP A 189 6.92 -15.27 51.41
N ARG A 190 7.41 -16.15 52.29
CA ARG A 190 7.73 -17.53 51.94
C ARG A 190 6.47 -18.33 51.60
N TYR A 191 5.39 -18.13 52.34
CA TYR A 191 4.11 -18.78 52.05
C TYR A 191 3.51 -18.26 50.73
N MET A 192 3.58 -16.95 50.48
CA MET A 192 3.08 -16.35 49.24
C MET A 192 3.85 -16.84 48.01
N ARG A 193 5.19 -16.96 48.11
CA ARG A 193 6.00 -17.56 47.05
C ARG A 193 5.61 -19.02 46.79
N CYS A 194 5.47 -19.82 47.85
CA CYS A 194 5.02 -21.20 47.73
C CYS A 194 3.64 -21.31 47.04
N LEU A 195 2.73 -20.39 47.35
CA LEU A 195 1.40 -20.33 46.74
C LEU A 195 1.49 -20.06 45.23
N THR A 196 2.25 -19.04 44.81
CA THR A 196 2.42 -18.71 43.39
C THR A 196 3.18 -19.79 42.62
N ASP A 197 4.22 -20.38 43.22
CA ASP A 197 5.01 -21.47 42.63
C ASP A 197 4.17 -22.73 42.35
N ASN A 198 3.03 -22.88 43.04
CA ASN A 198 2.11 -24.00 42.87
C ASN A 198 0.81 -23.61 42.16
N MET A 199 0.70 -22.39 41.59
CA MET A 199 -0.53 -21.94 40.92
C MET A 199 -0.95 -22.87 39.78
N ASP A 200 0.00 -23.42 39.01
CA ASP A 200 -0.27 -24.35 37.90
C ASP A 200 -0.92 -25.66 38.37
N LYS A 201 -0.60 -26.11 39.59
CA LYS A 201 -1.18 -27.33 40.18
C LYS A 201 -2.52 -27.05 40.84
N LEU A 202 -2.61 -25.94 41.57
CA LEU A 202 -3.80 -25.57 42.34
C LEU A 202 -4.93 -25.03 41.45
N LYS A 203 -4.58 -24.46 40.28
CA LYS A 203 -5.51 -23.86 39.31
C LYS A 203 -6.61 -23.00 39.97
N PRO A 204 -6.28 -22.00 40.81
CA PRO A 204 -7.28 -21.17 41.51
C PRO A 204 -8.17 -20.39 40.53
N PHE A 205 -7.67 -20.11 39.33
CA PHE A 205 -8.40 -19.46 38.23
C PHE A 205 -8.78 -20.44 37.10
N GLY A 206 -8.70 -21.75 37.35
CA GLY A 206 -8.87 -22.76 36.31
C GLY A 206 -7.85 -22.59 35.17
N ASP A 207 -8.31 -22.74 33.93
CA ASP A 207 -7.48 -22.56 32.73
C ASP A 207 -7.45 -21.11 32.20
N VAL A 208 -8.07 -20.16 32.91
CA VAL A 208 -8.19 -18.77 32.46
C VAL A 208 -6.82 -18.11 32.24
N PRO A 209 -5.83 -18.22 33.15
CA PRO A 209 -4.52 -17.58 32.96
C PRO A 209 -3.84 -17.99 31.66
N THR A 210 -3.79 -19.29 31.38
CA THR A 210 -3.16 -19.84 30.18
C THR A 210 -3.90 -19.44 28.90
N LYS A 211 -5.24 -19.58 28.91
CA LYS A 211 -6.06 -19.29 27.72
C LYS A 211 -6.06 -17.80 27.41
N LEU A 212 -6.35 -16.95 28.40
CA LEU A 212 -6.35 -15.50 28.23
C LEU A 212 -4.96 -15.00 27.83
N GLY A 213 -3.91 -15.47 28.50
CA GLY A 213 -2.53 -15.09 28.16
C GLY A 213 -2.18 -15.42 26.71
N THR A 214 -2.53 -16.62 26.23
CA THR A 214 -2.31 -17.04 24.85
C THR A 214 -3.09 -16.17 23.85
N HIS A 215 -4.35 -15.86 24.15
CA HIS A 215 -5.17 -15.01 23.28
C HIS A 215 -4.63 -13.58 23.21
N VAL A 216 -4.28 -12.99 24.35
CA VAL A 216 -3.66 -11.66 24.44
C VAL A 216 -2.34 -11.64 23.65
N GLN A 217 -1.45 -12.61 23.89
CA GLN A 217 -0.18 -12.69 23.18
C GLN A 217 -0.38 -12.71 21.66
N ARG A 218 -1.23 -13.62 21.16
CA ARG A 218 -1.46 -13.76 19.70
C ARG A 218 -2.07 -12.49 19.10
N ALA A 219 -3.05 -11.89 19.76
CA ALA A 219 -3.71 -10.68 19.28
C ALA A 219 -2.74 -9.49 19.20
N PHE A 220 -1.93 -9.28 20.23
CA PHE A 220 -0.99 -8.18 20.28
C PHE A 220 0.19 -8.35 19.32
N ILE A 221 0.72 -9.57 19.17
CA ILE A 221 1.73 -9.87 18.13
C ILE A 221 1.16 -9.54 16.75
N ALA A 222 -0.03 -10.07 16.42
CA ALA A 222 -0.66 -9.85 15.13
C ALA A 222 -0.89 -8.36 14.84
N ALA A 223 -1.43 -7.61 15.81
CA ALA A 223 -1.68 -6.17 15.67
C ALA A 223 -0.38 -5.37 15.47
N ARG A 224 0.64 -5.62 16.29
CA ARG A 224 1.95 -4.96 16.19
C ARG A 224 2.62 -5.26 14.85
N THR A 225 2.65 -6.53 14.44
CA THR A 225 3.22 -6.95 13.16
C THR A 225 2.46 -6.34 11.98
N PHE A 226 1.13 -6.24 12.05
CA PHE A 226 0.33 -5.62 11.00
C PHE A 226 0.66 -4.14 10.81
N VAL A 227 0.75 -3.36 11.89
CA VAL A 227 1.12 -1.93 11.84
C VAL A 227 2.54 -1.75 11.31
N GLN A 228 3.48 -2.58 11.76
CA GLN A 228 4.85 -2.57 11.27
C GLN A 228 4.92 -2.93 9.78
N GLY A 229 4.15 -3.92 9.34
CA GLY A 229 4.04 -4.32 7.93
C GLY A 229 3.55 -3.18 7.05
N LEU A 230 2.51 -2.46 7.47
CA LEU A 230 2.02 -1.28 6.74
C LEU A 230 3.07 -0.14 6.70
N ALA A 231 3.86 0.04 7.76
CA ALA A 231 4.94 1.02 7.79
C ALA A 231 6.10 0.64 6.84
N VAL A 232 6.46 -0.64 6.77
CA VAL A 232 7.44 -1.15 5.80
C VAL A 232 6.91 -1.00 4.38
N GLY A 233 5.66 -1.40 4.11
CA GLY A 233 5.02 -1.27 2.81
C GLY A 233 5.02 0.18 2.29
N SER A 234 4.72 1.14 3.16
CA SER A 234 4.82 2.57 2.82
C SER A 234 6.24 3.02 2.44
N ARG A 235 7.29 2.43 3.02
CA ARG A 235 8.68 2.80 2.74
C ARG A 235 9.22 2.16 1.47
N VAL A 236 8.75 0.96 1.14
CA VAL A 236 9.15 0.25 -0.09
C VAL A 236 8.54 0.89 -1.34
N VAL A 237 7.32 1.44 -1.20
CA VAL A 237 6.61 2.13 -2.29
C VAL A 237 7.06 3.58 -2.48
N ALA A 238 7.70 4.17 -1.46
CA ALA A 238 8.21 5.54 -1.47
C ALA A 238 9.43 5.67 -2.39
#